data_AF-A0A949IUU7-F1
#
_entry.id   AF-A0A949IUU7-F1
#
_cell.length_a   1.000
_cell.length_b   1.000
_cell.length_c   1.000
_cell.angle_alpha   90.00
_cell.angle_beta   90.00
_cell.angle_gamma   90.00
#
_symmetry.space_group_name_H-M   'P 1'
#
loop_
_entity.id
_entity.type
_entity.pdbx_description
1 polymer ?
#
loop_
_entity_poly.entity_id
_entity_poly.type
_entity_poly.pdbx_seq_one_letter_code
_entity_poly.pdbx_strand_id
1 'polypeptide(L)'
;MGPNGALAWVLGILAFLVAGGVASLFGPLSFPVACAAAFFTWKHFNDKDKAELAGLLNPPEETWPVALPVAWGCICDVLRGTGIETGASGRANWQIQKEDEARGFIQAKLTFNQSLGAGANTKVVSREIHLTAQLMPEGDNTKVKCTYEIFSPMGTGMVRELIRKAQIEFRSYVEANKPK
;
A
#
# COMPACT_ATOMS: atom_id res chain seq x y z
N MET A 1 9.67 -1.78 -7.25
CA MET A 1 8.91 -0.63 -7.78
C MET A 1 7.45 -1.03 -7.90
N GLY A 2 6.52 -0.11 -7.69
CA GLY A 2 5.12 -0.33 -8.08
C GLY A 2 4.99 -0.38 -9.61
N PRO A 3 3.82 -0.79 -10.13
CA PRO A 3 3.56 -0.81 -11.58
C PRO A 3 3.77 0.57 -12.23
N ASN A 4 3.41 1.66 -11.54
CA ASN A 4 3.61 3.03 -12.00
C ASN A 4 5.09 3.44 -12.04
N GLY A 5 5.89 3.05 -11.04
CA GLY A 5 7.33 3.28 -11.04
C GLY A 5 8.08 2.50 -12.14
N ALA A 6 7.65 1.28 -12.45
CA ALA A 6 8.18 0.52 -13.59
C ALA A 6 7.85 1.19 -14.93
N LEU A 7 6.61 1.67 -15.07
CA LEU A 7 6.18 2.48 -16.21
C LEU A 7 7.00 3.77 -16.34
N ALA A 8 7.29 4.44 -15.23
CA ALA A 8 8.10 5.67 -15.19
C ALA A 8 9.52 5.46 -15.72
N TRP A 9 10.13 4.33 -15.36
CA TRP A 9 11.46 3.96 -15.83
C TRP A 9 11.47 3.66 -17.33
N VAL A 10 10.49 2.87 -17.79
CA VAL A 10 10.36 2.53 -19.21
C VAL A 10 10.06 3.77 -20.05
N LEU A 11 9.13 4.63 -19.62
CA LEU A 11 8.78 5.86 -20.31
C LEU A 11 9.92 6.89 -20.27
N GLY A 12 10.69 6.96 -19.19
CA GLY A 12 11.87 7.81 -19.11
C GLY A 12 12.97 7.38 -20.10
N ILE A 13 13.22 6.07 -20.22
CA ILE A 13 14.15 5.52 -21.23
C ILE A 13 13.62 5.77 -22.64
N LEU A 14 12.34 5.55 -22.89
CA LEU A 14 11.70 5.78 -24.19
C LEU A 14 11.77 7.26 -24.59
N ALA A 15 11.46 8.17 -23.67
CA ALA A 15 11.58 9.61 -23.91
C ALA A 15 13.03 10.02 -24.22
N PHE A 16 14.01 9.46 -23.51
CA PHE A 16 15.42 9.68 -23.77
C PHE A 16 15.88 9.13 -25.13
N LEU A 17 15.44 7.93 -25.52
CA LEU A 17 15.73 7.32 -26.82
C LEU A 17 15.10 8.08 -27.99
N VAL A 18 13.83 8.47 -27.85
CA VAL A 18 13.12 9.28 -28.86
C VAL A 18 13.82 10.62 -29.02
N ALA A 19 14.14 11.30 -27.91
CA ALA A 19 14.80 12.59 -27.98
C ALA A 19 16.27 12.51 -28.41
N GLY A 20 16.98 11.40 -28.16
CA GLY A 20 18.29 11.10 -28.73
C GLY A 20 18.26 10.84 -30.24
N GLY A 21 17.21 10.17 -30.74
CA GLY A 21 16.97 9.99 -32.18
C GLY A 21 16.52 11.28 -32.90
N VAL A 22 15.86 12.19 -32.19
CA VAL A 22 15.53 13.54 -32.70
C VAL A 22 16.74 14.48 -32.57
N ALA A 23 17.64 14.26 -31.62
CA ALA A 23 18.84 15.05 -31.42
C ALA A 23 19.83 14.98 -32.59
N SER A 24 19.89 13.84 -33.30
CA SER A 24 20.68 13.72 -34.53
C SER A 24 20.15 14.56 -35.69
N LEU A 25 18.94 15.11 -35.58
CA LEU A 25 18.28 15.94 -36.62
C LEU A 25 18.20 17.44 -36.26
N PHE A 26 18.26 17.83 -34.98
CA PHE A 26 17.93 19.21 -34.55
C PHE A 26 19.03 19.96 -33.76
N GLY A 27 20.26 19.44 -33.70
CA GLY A 27 21.43 20.15 -33.15
C GLY A 27 21.59 20.07 -31.62
N PRO A 28 22.68 20.64 -31.05
CA PRO A 28 23.20 20.32 -29.71
C PRO A 28 22.29 20.70 -28.51
N LEU A 29 21.25 21.51 -28.73
CA LEU A 29 20.28 21.92 -27.70
C LEU A 29 19.19 20.87 -27.42
N SER A 30 19.05 19.87 -28.29
CA SER A 30 18.07 18.79 -28.18
C SER A 30 18.34 17.83 -27.01
N PHE A 31 19.62 17.59 -26.67
CA PHE A 31 20.01 16.67 -25.60
C PHE A 31 19.70 17.18 -24.18
N PRO A 32 19.94 18.46 -23.83
CA PRO A 32 19.46 19.01 -22.55
C PRO A 32 17.93 18.98 -22.40
N VAL A 33 17.19 19.23 -23.48
CA VAL A 33 15.72 19.20 -23.48
C VAL A 33 15.20 17.76 -23.31
N ALA A 34 15.85 16.78 -23.95
CA ALA A 34 15.60 15.35 -23.75
C ALA A 34 15.74 14.93 -22.28
N CYS A 35 16.86 15.31 -21.66
CA CYS A 35 17.15 15.00 -20.26
C CYS A 35 16.15 15.68 -19.32
N ALA A 36 15.77 16.93 -19.60
CA ALA A 36 14.75 17.63 -18.83
C ALA A 36 13.38 16.92 -18.94
N ALA A 37 12.95 16.54 -20.14
CA ALA A 37 11.68 15.83 -20.34
C ALA A 37 11.67 14.45 -19.65
N ALA A 38 12.76 13.69 -19.75
CA ALA A 38 12.92 12.42 -19.04
C ALA A 38 12.91 12.61 -17.51
N PHE A 39 13.53 13.68 -17.01
CA PHE A 39 13.50 14.01 -15.58
C PHE A 39 12.09 14.37 -15.09
N PHE A 40 11.37 15.24 -15.80
CA PHE A 40 10.01 15.66 -15.41
C PHE A 40 9.01 14.51 -15.49
N THR A 41 9.13 13.63 -16.49
CA THR A 41 8.28 12.43 -16.60
C THR A 41 8.56 11.46 -15.46
N TRP A 42 9.83 11.13 -15.19
CA TRP A 42 10.19 10.29 -14.05
C TRP A 42 9.70 10.89 -12.72
N LYS A 43 9.92 12.19 -12.51
CA LYS A 43 9.47 12.91 -11.32
C LYS A 43 7.96 12.83 -11.15
N HIS A 44 7.18 13.09 -12.20
CA HIS A 44 5.72 13.05 -12.16
C HIS A 44 5.18 11.69 -11.71
N PHE A 45 5.68 10.60 -12.30
CA PHE A 45 5.23 9.27 -11.92
C PHE A 45 5.71 8.86 -10.53
N ASN A 46 6.94 9.23 -10.13
CA ASN A 46 7.44 8.97 -8.79
C ASN A 46 6.64 9.74 -7.72
N ASP A 47 6.33 11.01 -7.97
CA ASP A 47 5.51 11.84 -7.06
C ASP A 47 4.08 11.31 -6.97
N LYS A 48 3.49 10.84 -8.10
CA LYS A 48 2.20 10.11 -8.08
C LYS A 48 2.25 8.83 -7.26
N ASP A 49 3.30 8.02 -7.42
CA ASP A 49 3.45 6.77 -6.69
C ASP A 49 3.57 6.99 -5.17
N LYS A 50 4.25 8.07 -4.77
CA LYS A 50 4.33 8.50 -3.37
C LYS A 50 2.97 8.96 -2.86
N ALA A 51 2.22 9.73 -3.65
CA ALA A 51 0.89 10.19 -3.27
C ALA A 51 -0.10 9.02 -3.10
N GLU A 52 -0.10 8.06 -4.03
CA GLU A 52 -0.91 6.84 -3.92
C GLU A 52 -0.54 6.00 -2.70
N LEU A 53 0.76 5.87 -2.42
CA LEU A 53 1.22 5.15 -1.23
C LEU A 53 0.79 5.87 0.04
N ALA A 54 0.96 7.19 0.11
CA ALA A 54 0.55 7.97 1.27
C ALA A 54 -0.95 7.85 1.55
N GLY A 55 -1.79 7.88 0.50
CA GLY A 55 -3.23 7.67 0.63
C GLY A 55 -3.62 6.26 1.07
N LEU A 56 -2.82 5.24 0.73
CA LEU A 56 -3.07 3.88 1.21
C LEU A 56 -2.59 3.65 2.64
N LEU A 57 -1.54 4.35 3.07
CA LEU A 57 -1.03 4.29 4.45
C LEU A 57 -1.94 5.02 5.44
N ASN A 58 -2.54 6.13 5.00
CA ASN A 58 -3.49 6.89 5.78
C ASN A 58 -4.78 7.04 4.97
N PRO A 59 -5.60 5.98 4.85
CA PRO A 59 -6.92 6.09 4.28
C PRO A 59 -7.74 7.16 5.04
N PRO A 60 -8.65 7.86 4.35
CA PRO A 60 -9.55 8.80 5.00
C PRO A 60 -10.39 8.08 6.06
N GLU A 61 -10.83 8.84 7.06
CA GLU A 61 -11.74 8.32 8.09
C GLU A 61 -13.05 7.87 7.44
N GLU A 62 -13.49 6.66 7.77
CA GLU A 62 -14.71 6.06 7.24
C GLU A 62 -15.75 5.95 8.35
N THR A 63 -17.00 6.28 8.04
CA THR A 63 -18.13 6.00 8.93
C THR A 63 -18.78 4.69 8.50
N TRP A 64 -18.70 3.68 9.35
CA TRP A 64 -19.34 2.39 9.15
C TRP A 64 -20.74 2.40 9.76
N PRO A 65 -21.78 1.94 9.04
CA PRO A 65 -23.16 1.93 9.52
C PRO A 65 -23.44 0.71 10.41
N VAL A 66 -22.57 0.51 11.41
CA VAL A 66 -22.66 -0.56 12.41
C VAL A 66 -22.21 -0.01 13.76
N ALA A 67 -22.76 -0.56 14.84
CA ALA A 67 -22.38 -0.19 16.20
C ALA A 67 -20.93 -0.60 16.53
N LEU A 68 -20.32 0.11 17.49
CA LEU A 68 -18.92 -0.08 17.88
C LEU A 68 -18.54 -1.54 18.19
N PRO A 69 -19.33 -2.33 18.94
CA PRO A 69 -18.97 -3.72 19.22
C PRO A 69 -18.93 -4.60 17.96
N VAL A 70 -19.80 -4.32 16.99
CA VAL A 70 -19.86 -5.04 15.71
C VAL A 70 -18.67 -4.65 14.84
N ALA A 71 -18.37 -3.35 14.74
CA ALA A 71 -17.19 -2.85 14.03
C ALA A 71 -15.89 -3.44 14.60
N TRP A 72 -15.78 -3.48 15.92
CA TRP A 72 -14.65 -4.07 16.64
C TRP A 72 -14.49 -5.55 16.30
N GLY A 73 -15.57 -6.33 16.42
CA GLY A 73 -15.59 -7.74 16.05
C GLY A 73 -15.16 -7.97 14.59
N CYS A 74 -15.68 -7.17 13.65
CA CYS A 74 -15.31 -7.26 12.24
C CYS A 74 -13.81 -7.05 12.01
N ILE A 75 -13.20 -6.06 12.65
CA ILE A 75 -11.74 -5.82 12.50
C ILE A 75 -10.95 -6.99 13.08
N CYS A 76 -11.30 -7.45 14.29
CA CYS A 76 -10.63 -8.58 14.93
C CYS A 76 -10.75 -9.87 14.12
N ASP A 77 -11.93 -10.16 13.57
CA ASP A 77 -12.20 -11.35 12.75
C ASP A 77 -11.42 -11.31 11.44
N VAL A 78 -11.39 -10.15 10.77
CA VAL A 78 -10.58 -9.98 9.56
C VAL A 78 -9.10 -10.17 9.89
N LEU A 79 -8.58 -9.56 10.96
CA LEU A 79 -7.17 -9.74 11.35
C LEU A 79 -6.83 -11.21 11.67
N ARG A 80 -7.72 -11.94 12.35
CA ARG A 80 -7.50 -13.34 12.70
C ARG A 80 -7.67 -14.30 11.52
N GLY A 81 -8.59 -14.00 10.60
CA GLY A 81 -8.93 -14.86 9.47
C GLY A 81 -8.08 -14.63 8.22
N THR A 82 -7.60 -13.40 8.00
CA THR A 82 -6.85 -13.03 6.79
C THR A 82 -5.40 -13.44 6.91
N GLY A 83 -5.13 -14.61 6.35
CA GLY A 83 -3.76 -15.01 6.07
C GLY A 83 -3.36 -14.62 4.66
N ILE A 84 -2.16 -14.13 4.54
CA ILE A 84 -1.57 -13.64 3.32
C ILE A 84 -0.56 -14.67 2.84
N GLU A 85 -0.79 -15.24 1.67
CA GLU A 85 0.20 -16.07 1.01
C GLU A 85 1.36 -15.20 0.51
N THR A 86 2.51 -15.42 1.11
CA THR A 86 3.76 -14.78 0.75
C THR A 86 4.64 -15.84 0.13
N GLY A 87 4.85 -15.76 -1.19
CA GLY A 87 5.44 -16.85 -1.97
C GLY A 87 6.77 -17.42 -1.44
N ALA A 88 7.50 -16.70 -0.58
CA ALA A 88 8.73 -17.16 0.04
C ALA A 88 8.57 -17.74 1.47
N SER A 89 7.54 -17.36 2.23
CA SER A 89 7.33 -17.80 3.64
C SER A 89 6.04 -18.56 3.89
N GLY A 90 5.23 -18.82 2.85
CA GLY A 90 3.91 -19.42 3.02
C GLY A 90 2.89 -18.40 3.54
N ARG A 91 1.95 -18.83 4.38
CA ARG A 91 0.85 -17.99 4.90
C ARG A 91 1.31 -17.18 6.12
N ALA A 92 1.36 -15.86 5.98
CA ALA A 92 1.60 -14.91 7.07
C ALA A 92 0.25 -14.38 7.59
N ASN A 93 0.05 -14.37 8.90
CA ASN A 93 -1.18 -13.88 9.52
C ASN A 93 -0.92 -12.59 10.29
N TRP A 94 -1.94 -11.73 10.43
CA TRP A 94 -1.85 -10.59 11.32
C TRP A 94 -1.78 -11.06 12.78
N GLN A 95 -0.93 -10.40 13.55
CA GLN A 95 -0.80 -10.61 14.98
C GLN A 95 -1.28 -9.36 15.69
N ILE A 96 -2.32 -9.48 16.51
CA ILE A 96 -2.78 -8.36 17.33
C ILE A 96 -1.80 -8.18 18.49
N GLN A 97 -1.16 -7.01 18.55
CA GLN A 97 -0.15 -6.67 19.54
C GLN A 97 -0.75 -5.99 20.76
N LYS A 98 -1.79 -5.18 20.54
CA LYS A 98 -2.45 -4.42 21.60
C LYS A 98 -3.92 -4.19 21.26
N GLU A 99 -4.78 -4.40 22.25
CA GLU A 99 -6.22 -4.13 22.19
C GLU A 99 -6.59 -3.25 23.40
N ASP A 100 -7.32 -2.16 23.16
CA ASP A 100 -7.92 -1.32 24.20
C ASP A 100 -9.33 -0.92 23.73
N GLU A 101 -10.31 -1.75 24.12
CA GLU A 101 -11.71 -1.60 23.74
C GLU A 101 -12.32 -0.30 24.29
N ALA A 102 -11.92 0.11 25.51
CA ALA A 102 -12.41 1.33 26.14
C ALA A 102 -12.02 2.60 25.36
N ARG A 103 -10.86 2.57 24.70
CA ARG A 103 -10.38 3.66 23.84
C ARG A 103 -10.66 3.43 22.34
N GLY A 104 -11.29 2.31 21.99
CA GLY A 104 -11.53 1.93 20.60
C GLY A 104 -10.23 1.75 19.81
N PHE A 105 -9.17 1.20 20.41
CA PHE A 105 -7.85 1.14 19.79
C PHE A 105 -7.38 -0.31 19.57
N ILE A 106 -7.01 -0.65 18.33
CA ILE A 106 -6.44 -1.94 17.95
C ILE A 106 -5.10 -1.70 17.25
N GLN A 107 -4.05 -2.36 17.70
CA GLN A 107 -2.75 -2.38 17.04
C GLN A 107 -2.40 -3.81 16.61
N ALA A 108 -2.14 -3.98 15.33
CA ALA A 108 -1.78 -5.26 14.73
C ALA A 108 -0.48 -5.16 13.93
N LYS A 109 0.24 -6.27 13.84
CA LYS A 109 1.50 -6.41 13.11
C LYS A 109 1.41 -7.59 12.15
N LEU A 110 1.78 -7.38 10.90
CA LEU A 110 2.00 -8.45 9.92
C LEU A 110 3.50 -8.52 9.61
N THR A 111 4.10 -9.68 9.85
CA THR A 111 5.50 -9.95 9.51
C THR A 111 5.55 -11.01 8.41
N PHE A 112 6.28 -10.77 7.34
CA PHE A 112 6.41 -11.72 6.25
C PHE A 112 7.73 -11.60 5.50
N ASN A 113 8.16 -12.69 4.87
CA ASN A 113 9.35 -12.70 4.03
C ASN A 113 8.96 -12.58 2.55
N GLN A 114 9.61 -11.66 1.84
CA GLN A 114 9.43 -11.50 0.41
C GLN A 114 10.73 -11.81 -0.34
N SER A 115 10.63 -12.68 -1.35
CA SER A 115 11.68 -12.87 -2.34
C SER A 115 11.70 -11.70 -3.33
N LEU A 116 12.81 -10.98 -3.39
CA LEU A 116 13.05 -9.89 -4.33
C LEU A 116 14.19 -10.27 -5.29
N GLY A 117 13.99 -10.02 -6.59
CA GLY A 117 14.96 -10.35 -7.64
C GLY A 117 14.44 -11.42 -8.60
N ALA A 118 15.29 -11.84 -9.53
CA ALA A 118 15.00 -12.91 -10.49
C ALA A 118 16.23 -13.82 -10.65
N GLY A 119 16.00 -15.13 -10.80
CA GLY A 119 17.06 -16.13 -10.98
C GLY A 119 18.02 -16.22 -9.79
N ALA A 120 19.32 -16.26 -10.07
CA ALA A 120 20.38 -16.43 -9.08
C ALA A 120 20.54 -15.26 -8.08
N ASN A 121 19.93 -14.10 -8.35
CA ASN A 121 20.02 -12.90 -7.51
C ASN A 121 18.79 -12.71 -6.60
N THR A 122 18.06 -13.77 -6.30
CA THR A 122 16.88 -13.70 -5.42
C THR A 122 17.32 -13.53 -3.98
N LYS A 123 16.92 -12.42 -3.35
CA LYS A 123 17.15 -12.14 -1.92
C LYS A 123 15.84 -12.22 -1.16
N VAL A 124 15.84 -12.95 -0.05
CA VAL A 124 14.70 -12.98 0.89
C VAL A 124 14.86 -11.82 1.86
N VAL A 125 13.84 -10.98 1.95
CA VAL A 125 13.82 -9.79 2.81
C VAL A 125 12.61 -9.88 3.74
N SER A 126 12.85 -9.79 5.05
CA SER A 126 11.79 -9.67 6.05
C SER A 126 11.17 -8.28 6.00
N ARG A 127 9.84 -8.23 6.12
CA ARG A 127 9.04 -7.02 6.05
C ARG A 127 8.00 -7.03 7.13
N GLU A 128 7.71 -5.84 7.64
CA GLU A 128 6.73 -5.64 8.68
C GLU A 128 5.75 -4.52 8.28
N ILE A 129 4.46 -4.79 8.50
CA ILE A 129 3.39 -3.80 8.37
C ILE A 129 2.74 -3.68 9.73
N HIS A 130 2.69 -2.47 10.27
CA HIS A 130 1.92 -2.18 11.48
C HIS A 130 0.60 -1.53 11.04
N LEU A 131 -0.50 -1.99 11.62
CA LEU A 131 -1.81 -1.41 11.49
C LEU A 131 -2.24 -0.87 12.85
N THR A 132 -2.69 0.37 12.87
CA THR A 132 -3.36 1.01 13.98
C THR A 132 -4.77 1.35 13.54
N ALA A 133 -5.77 0.70 14.12
CA ALA A 133 -7.17 1.02 13.91
C ALA A 133 -7.72 1.75 15.15
N GLN A 134 -8.30 2.92 14.94
CA GLN A 134 -8.98 3.70 15.95
C GLN A 134 -10.47 3.77 15.59
N LEU A 135 -11.32 3.30 16.49
CA LEU A 135 -12.76 3.26 16.37
C LEU A 135 -13.37 4.25 17.35
N MET A 136 -14.30 5.07 16.87
CA MET A 136 -15.03 6.04 17.69
C MET A 136 -16.53 5.87 17.47
N PRO A 137 -17.35 5.72 18.53
CA PRO A 137 -18.79 5.61 18.38
C PRO A 137 -19.40 6.94 17.92
N GLU A 138 -20.32 6.90 16.96
CA GLU A 138 -21.12 8.03 16.47
C GLU A 138 -22.59 7.61 16.37
N GLY A 139 -23.28 7.57 17.51
CA GLY A 139 -24.66 7.06 17.59
C GLY A 139 -24.70 5.57 17.27
N ASP A 140 -25.52 5.20 16.27
CA ASP A 140 -25.62 3.82 15.76
C ASP A 140 -24.51 3.45 14.76
N ASN A 141 -23.66 4.41 14.41
CA ASN A 141 -22.55 4.24 13.49
C ASN A 141 -21.21 4.25 14.23
N THR A 142 -20.15 3.82 13.55
CA THR A 142 -18.78 3.84 14.08
C THR A 142 -17.85 4.53 13.09
N LYS A 143 -17.13 5.56 13.53
CA LYS A 143 -16.01 6.12 12.76
C LYS A 143 -14.79 5.24 12.95
N VAL A 144 -14.17 4.84 11.84
CA VAL A 144 -12.96 4.04 11.82
C VAL A 144 -11.86 4.80 11.10
N LYS A 145 -10.72 4.92 11.78
CA LYS A 145 -9.49 5.46 11.23
C LYS A 145 -8.43 4.38 11.26
N CYS A 146 -7.99 3.95 10.09
CA CYS A 146 -6.91 2.99 9.95
C CYS A 146 -5.63 3.72 9.52
N THR A 147 -4.53 3.47 10.21
CA THR A 147 -3.21 3.97 9.86
C THR A 147 -2.27 2.78 9.71
N TYR A 148 -1.55 2.73 8.58
CA TYR A 148 -0.58 1.69 8.29
C TYR A 148 0.83 2.29 8.30
N GLU A 149 1.76 1.60 8.95
CA GLU A 149 3.19 1.93 8.92
C GLU A 149 3.95 0.75 8.30
N ILE A 150 4.79 1.03 7.31
CA ILE A 150 5.59 0.00 6.64
C ILE A 150 7.03 0.11 7.13
N PHE A 151 7.53 -0.97 7.73
CA PHE A 151 8.94 -1.14 8.01
C PHE A 151 9.51 -2.12 6.98
N SER A 152 10.03 -1.57 5.88
CA SER A 152 10.66 -2.34 4.80
C SER A 152 11.84 -1.57 4.19
N PRO A 153 13.03 -2.17 4.08
CA PRO A 153 14.20 -1.50 3.54
C PRO A 153 14.13 -1.28 2.02
N MET A 154 13.31 -2.03 1.25
CA MET A 154 13.21 -1.84 -0.21
C MET A 154 11.85 -2.26 -0.79
N GLY A 155 11.29 -1.47 -1.72
CA GLY A 155 10.13 -1.82 -2.56
C GLY A 155 8.77 -1.84 -1.84
N THR A 156 7.71 -1.34 -2.48
CA THR A 156 6.38 -1.16 -1.84
C THR A 156 5.24 -1.89 -2.55
N GLY A 157 5.49 -2.54 -3.70
CA GLY A 157 4.44 -3.10 -4.56
C GLY A 157 3.57 -4.16 -3.86
N MET A 158 4.18 -5.22 -3.34
CA MET A 158 3.42 -6.29 -2.65
C MET A 158 2.72 -5.76 -1.40
N VAL A 159 3.42 -4.93 -0.61
CA VAL A 159 2.85 -4.30 0.60
C VAL A 159 1.59 -3.48 0.27
N ARG A 160 1.60 -2.76 -0.86
CA ARG A 160 0.45 -1.98 -1.34
C ARG A 160 -0.76 -2.87 -1.61
N GLU A 161 -0.54 -4.01 -2.28
CA GLU A 161 -1.62 -4.98 -2.56
C GLU A 161 -2.16 -5.60 -1.27
N LEU A 162 -1.31 -5.87 -0.29
CA LEU A 162 -1.74 -6.43 1.00
C LEU A 162 -2.60 -5.45 1.79
N ILE A 163 -2.19 -4.18 1.86
CA ILE A 163 -2.97 -3.13 2.52
C ILE A 163 -4.31 -2.95 1.80
N ARG A 164 -4.32 -2.90 0.46
CA ARG A 164 -5.56 -2.76 -0.31
C ARG A 164 -6.50 -3.94 -0.08
N LYS A 165 -5.97 -5.17 -0.07
CA LYS A 165 -6.76 -6.38 0.17
C LYS A 165 -7.40 -6.36 1.57
N ALA A 166 -6.62 -6.02 2.60
CA ALA A 166 -7.14 -5.90 3.96
C ALA A 166 -8.26 -4.84 4.06
N GLN A 167 -8.09 -3.67 3.43
CA GLN A 167 -9.12 -2.63 3.37
C GLN A 167 -10.42 -3.11 2.71
N ILE A 168 -10.32 -3.87 1.61
CA ILE A 168 -11.49 -4.46 0.94
C ILE A 168 -12.17 -5.48 1.84
N GLU A 169 -11.41 -6.33 2.52
CA GLU A 169 -11.94 -7.36 3.42
C GLU A 169 -12.67 -6.72 4.60
N PHE A 170 -12.11 -5.67 5.23
CA PHE A 170 -12.80 -4.91 6.28
C PHE A 170 -14.15 -4.38 5.79
N ARG A 171 -14.20 -3.71 4.63
CA ARG A 171 -15.45 -3.17 4.08
C ARG A 171 -16.47 -4.27 3.77
N SER A 172 -16.03 -5.40 3.22
CA SER A 172 -16.92 -6.52 2.90
C SER A 172 -17.57 -7.14 4.14
N TYR A 173 -16.82 -7.28 5.24
CA TYR A 173 -17.34 -7.79 6.51
C TYR A 173 -18.33 -6.81 7.15
N VAL A 174 -18.06 -5.50 7.06
CA VAL A 174 -18.98 -4.47 7.54
C VAL A 174 -20.28 -4.49 6.75
N GLU A 175 -20.21 -4.61 5.43
CA GLU A 175 -21.38 -4.73 4.55
C GLU A 175 -22.25 -5.95 4.86
N ALA A 176 -21.63 -7.09 5.18
CA ALA A 176 -22.34 -8.29 5.57
C ALA A 176 -23.09 -8.15 6.91
N ASN A 177 -22.63 -7.26 7.79
CA ASN A 177 -23.17 -7.08 9.15
C ASN A 177 -24.00 -5.80 9.33
N LYS A 178 -24.37 -5.11 8.25
CA LYS A 178 -25.25 -3.93 8.33
C LYS A 178 -26.65 -4.34 8.81
N PRO A 179 -27.27 -3.57 9.72
CA PRO A 179 -28.68 -3.76 10.05
C PRO A 179 -29.53 -3.57 8.77
N LYS A 180 -30.45 -4.50 8.52
CA LYS A 180 -31.41 -4.44 7.40
C LYS A 180 -32.50 -3.40 7.64
#